data_AF-A0A6P8IDB3-F1
#
_entry.id   AF-A0A6P8IDB3-F1
#
_cell.length_a   1.000
_cell.length_b   1.000
_cell.length_c   1.000
_cell.angle_alpha   90.00
_cell.angle_beta   90.00
_cell.angle_gamma   90.00
#
_symmetry.space_group_name_H-M   'P 1'
#
loop_
_entity.id
_entity.type
_entity.pdbx_description
1 polymer ?
#
loop_
_entity_poly.entity_id
_entity_poly.type
_entity_poly.pdbx_seq_one_letter_code
_entity_poly.pdbx_strand_id
1 'polypeptide(L)'
;MYTFAALLAFMAVLGIAHSSKPCKSPTMWEGEESLEIDAKDLAMYLKVSYDAVNERVRALVQVDSAQYEYIILYNKHRLYSIVRSTGECKVSKYDKPFVPAQVPDNATFVGDAYFGLKNTGLSYKTYYGTFAAESSKASIM
;
A
#
# COMPACT_ATOMS: atom_id res chain seq x y z
N MET A 1 -3.00 -11.87 50.28
CA MET A 1 -1.74 -11.83 49.53
C MET A 1 -1.86 -12.46 48.13
N TYR A 2 -2.52 -13.61 47.98
CA TYR A 2 -2.75 -14.27 46.67
C TYR A 2 -3.73 -13.53 45.72
N THR A 3 -4.72 -12.82 46.27
CA THR A 3 -5.71 -12.06 45.49
C THR A 3 -5.09 -10.88 44.75
N PHE A 4 -4.18 -10.14 45.39
CA PHE A 4 -3.43 -9.04 44.76
C PHE A 4 -2.49 -9.55 43.67
N ALA A 5 -1.82 -10.69 43.88
CA ALA A 5 -0.95 -11.30 42.88
C ALA A 5 -1.74 -11.79 41.65
N ALA A 6 -2.93 -12.36 41.86
CA ALA A 6 -3.81 -12.79 40.77
C ALA A 6 -4.36 -11.59 39.97
N LEU A 7 -4.70 -10.48 40.64
CA LEU A 7 -5.20 -9.27 39.98
C LEU A 7 -4.10 -8.56 39.18
N LEU A 8 -2.87 -8.53 39.71
CA LEU A 8 -1.70 -8.01 38.99
C LEU A 8 -1.34 -8.88 37.78
N ALA A 9 -1.41 -10.21 37.91
CA ALA A 9 -1.21 -11.12 36.77
C ALA A 9 -2.30 -10.94 35.69
N PHE A 10 -3.57 -10.75 36.10
CA PHE A 10 -4.67 -10.51 35.17
C PHE A 10 -4.53 -9.16 34.45
N MET A 11 -4.12 -8.10 35.15
CA MET A 11 -3.82 -6.80 34.53
C MET A 11 -2.58 -6.85 33.63
N ALA A 12 -1.56 -7.64 33.97
CA ALA A 12 -0.40 -7.85 33.11
C ALA A 12 -0.79 -8.56 31.80
N VAL A 13 -1.70 -9.54 31.85
CA VAL A 13 -2.22 -10.21 30.64
C VAL A 13 -3.09 -9.27 29.78
N LEU A 14 -3.92 -8.42 30.41
CA LEU A 14 -4.74 -7.42 29.69
C LEU A 14 -3.90 -6.27 29.10
N GLY A 15 -2.78 -5.91 29.74
CA GLY A 15 -1.88 -4.84 29.27
C GLY A 15 -1.12 -5.19 27.99
N ILE A 16 -0.98 -6.48 27.65
CA ILE A 16 -0.28 -6.94 26.44
C ILE A 16 -1.22 -6.95 25.21
N ALA A 17 -2.54 -6.91 25.41
CA ALA A 17 -3.51 -7.07 24.33
C ALA A 17 -3.87 -5.78 23.57
N HIS A 18 -3.28 -4.63 23.92
CA HIS A 18 -3.52 -3.37 23.20
C HIS A 18 -2.49 -3.14 22.09
N SER A 19 -2.23 -4.16 21.26
CA SER A 19 -1.65 -3.89 19.94
C SER A 19 -2.71 -3.13 19.15
N SER A 20 -2.57 -1.81 19.08
CA SER A 20 -3.49 -0.94 18.35
C SER A 20 -3.60 -1.48 16.93
N LYS A 21 -4.79 -1.95 16.54
CA LYS A 21 -5.06 -2.40 15.17
C LYS A 21 -4.55 -1.34 14.19
N PRO A 22 -4.02 -1.76 13.02
CA PRO A 22 -3.57 -0.80 12.02
C PRO A 22 -4.66 0.21 11.70
N CYS A 23 -4.27 1.46 11.48
CA CYS A 23 -5.21 2.47 11.00
C CYS A 23 -5.72 2.09 9.60
N LYS A 24 -6.91 2.60 9.26
CA LYS A 24 -7.46 2.43 7.91
C LYS A 24 -6.91 3.52 6.99
N SER A 25 -6.29 3.11 5.90
CA SER A 25 -5.85 4.03 4.85
C SER A 25 -7.06 4.66 4.13
N PRO A 26 -6.91 5.89 3.60
CA PRO A 26 -7.93 6.48 2.74
C PRO A 26 -8.21 5.60 1.52
N THR A 27 -9.49 5.41 1.20
CA THR A 27 -9.91 4.56 0.07
C THR A 27 -9.75 5.24 -1.28
N MET A 28 -9.62 6.57 -1.30
CA MET A 28 -9.42 7.38 -2.50
C MET A 28 -8.43 8.50 -2.18
N TRP A 29 -7.47 8.72 -3.06
CA TRP A 29 -6.50 9.81 -2.94
C TRP A 29 -5.80 10.05 -4.28
N GLU A 30 -5.19 11.23 -4.41
CA GLU A 30 -4.29 11.59 -5.51
C GLU A 30 -2.97 12.10 -4.93
N GLY A 31 -1.86 11.80 -5.58
CA GLY A 31 -0.54 12.12 -5.07
C GLY A 31 0.57 11.95 -6.10
N GLU A 32 1.81 12.15 -5.64
CA GLU A 32 3.02 11.91 -6.41
C GLU A 32 3.87 10.86 -5.68
N GLU A 33 4.40 9.89 -6.41
CA GLU A 33 5.25 8.84 -5.86
C GLU A 33 6.52 8.69 -6.70
N SER A 34 7.59 8.24 -6.05
CA SER A 34 8.82 7.79 -6.69
C SER A 34 8.86 6.26 -6.65
N LEU A 35 8.96 5.62 -7.80
CA LEU A 35 9.09 4.16 -7.91
C LEU A 35 10.50 3.81 -8.37
N GLU A 36 11.19 3.00 -7.57
CA GLU A 36 12.48 2.41 -7.91
C GLU A 36 12.26 0.93 -8.24
N ILE A 37 12.78 0.50 -9.40
CA ILE A 37 12.70 -0.89 -9.87
C ILE A 37 14.13 -1.41 -9.99
N ASP A 38 14.64 -2.02 -8.92
CA ASP A 38 16.02 -2.53 -8.80
C ASP A 38 16.43 -3.40 -9.98
N ALA A 39 15.54 -4.30 -10.43
CA ALA A 39 15.81 -5.22 -11.53
C ALA A 39 16.08 -4.53 -12.88
N LYS A 40 15.76 -3.24 -12.99
CA LYS A 40 15.91 -2.44 -14.21
C LYS A 40 16.76 -1.18 -14.03
N ASP A 41 17.31 -0.96 -12.83
CA ASP A 41 18.01 0.28 -12.47
C ASP A 41 17.21 1.53 -12.89
N LEU A 42 15.91 1.50 -12.62
CA LEU A 42 14.96 2.48 -13.13
C LEU A 42 14.24 3.18 -11.98
N ALA A 43 14.47 4.50 -11.87
CA ALA A 43 13.70 5.38 -11.00
C ALA A 43 12.70 6.19 -11.84
N MET A 44 11.43 6.19 -11.46
CA MET A 44 10.35 6.92 -12.12
C MET A 44 9.60 7.80 -11.14
N TYR A 45 9.31 9.03 -11.56
CA TYR A 45 8.36 9.90 -10.88
C TYR A 45 6.99 9.76 -11.53
N LEU A 46 5.97 9.58 -10.70
CA LEU A 46 4.63 9.33 -11.18
C LEU A 46 3.56 10.05 -10.38
N LYS A 47 2.59 10.63 -11.08
CA LYS A 47 1.37 11.18 -10.47
C LYS A 47 0.31 10.09 -10.45
N VAL A 48 -0.25 9.82 -9.29
CA VAL A 48 -1.17 8.70 -9.07
C VAL A 48 -2.55 9.22 -8.68
N SER A 49 -3.58 8.59 -9.23
CA SER A 49 -4.96 8.68 -8.75
C SER A 49 -5.41 7.27 -8.39
N TYR A 50 -5.70 7.05 -7.12
CA TYR A 50 -6.01 5.76 -6.54
C TYR A 50 -7.46 5.74 -6.06
N ASP A 51 -8.19 4.68 -6.42
CA ASP A 51 -9.59 4.49 -6.04
C ASP A 51 -9.85 3.01 -5.74
N ALA A 52 -9.86 2.69 -4.45
CA ALA A 52 -10.15 1.35 -3.95
C ALA A 52 -11.62 0.95 -4.07
N VAL A 53 -12.54 1.93 -4.12
CA VAL A 53 -13.99 1.65 -4.19
C VAL A 53 -14.34 1.06 -5.56
N ASN A 54 -13.72 1.58 -6.61
CA ASN A 54 -13.91 1.11 -7.98
C ASN A 54 -12.78 0.20 -8.48
N GLU A 55 -11.85 -0.18 -7.60
CA GLU A 55 -10.66 -0.99 -7.89
C GLU A 55 -9.92 -0.51 -9.16
N ARG A 56 -9.51 0.76 -9.15
CA ARG A 56 -8.81 1.38 -10.27
C ARG A 56 -7.65 2.24 -9.82
N VAL A 57 -6.61 2.26 -10.65
CA VAL A 57 -5.41 3.06 -10.44
C VAL A 57 -5.05 3.72 -11.76
N ARG A 58 -4.79 5.02 -11.72
CA ARG A 58 -4.23 5.79 -12.82
C ARG A 58 -2.85 6.28 -12.42
N ALA A 59 -1.86 6.09 -13.28
CA ALA A 59 -0.51 6.61 -13.11
C ALA A 59 -0.08 7.38 -14.35
N LEU A 60 0.35 8.62 -14.16
CA LEU A 60 1.04 9.41 -15.16
C LEU A 60 2.54 9.29 -14.89
N VAL A 61 3.27 8.68 -15.81
CA VAL A 61 4.69 8.38 -15.68
C VAL A 61 5.46 9.23 -16.68
N GLN A 62 6.54 9.86 -16.21
CA GLN A 62 7.50 10.51 -17.08
C GLN A 62 8.74 9.63 -17.22
N VAL A 63 9.08 9.28 -18.46
CA VAL A 63 10.32 8.57 -18.81
C VAL A 63 11.03 9.42 -19.85
N ASP A 64 12.18 9.97 -19.49
CA ASP A 64 12.89 10.99 -20.26
C ASP A 64 11.98 12.18 -20.62
N SER A 65 11.83 12.46 -21.93
CA SER A 65 10.94 13.49 -22.47
C SER A 65 9.53 12.97 -22.80
N ALA A 66 9.28 11.67 -22.67
CA ALA A 66 8.00 11.05 -22.99
C ALA A 66 7.11 10.92 -21.76
N GLN A 67 5.83 11.23 -21.94
CA GLN A 67 4.79 11.03 -20.92
C GLN A 67 3.88 9.88 -21.30
N TYR A 68 3.75 8.93 -20.39
CA TYR A 68 2.88 7.78 -20.52
C TYR A 68 1.80 7.84 -19.45
N GLU A 69 0.58 7.48 -19.82
CA GLU A 69 -0.52 7.33 -18.89
C GLU A 69 -0.98 5.88 -18.87
N TYR A 70 -1.03 5.31 -17.67
CA TYR A 70 -1.51 3.96 -17.43
C TYR A 70 -2.78 4.03 -16.60
N ILE A 71 -3.86 3.40 -17.09
CA ILE A 71 -5.12 3.25 -16.35
C ILE A 71 -5.38 1.76 -16.19
N ILE A 72 -5.38 1.30 -14.95
CA ILE A 72 -5.68 -0.08 -14.59
C ILE A 72 -7.09 -0.12 -14.02
N LEU A 73 -7.96 -0.91 -14.62
CA LEU A 73 -9.30 -1.22 -14.13
C LEU A 73 -9.31 -2.69 -13.72
N TYR A 74 -9.12 -2.97 -12.43
CA TYR A 74 -8.97 -4.34 -11.93
C TYR A 74 -10.28 -5.12 -12.07
N ASN A 75 -11.41 -4.50 -11.72
CA ASN A 75 -12.75 -5.05 -11.88
C ASN A 75 -13.13 -5.41 -13.33
N LYS A 76 -12.45 -4.85 -14.33
CA LYS A 76 -12.67 -5.12 -15.77
C LYS A 76 -11.53 -5.94 -16.39
N HIS A 77 -10.48 -6.25 -15.64
CA HIS A 77 -9.28 -6.90 -16.14
C HIS A 77 -8.69 -6.19 -17.37
N ARG A 78 -8.56 -4.86 -17.30
CA ARG A 78 -8.05 -4.02 -18.40
C ARG A 78 -6.95 -3.09 -17.93
N LEU A 79 -5.91 -2.99 -18.76
CA LEU A 79 -4.89 -1.95 -18.70
C LEU A 79 -4.96 -1.12 -19.98
N TYR A 80 -5.04 0.19 -19.83
CA TYR A 80 -4.89 1.16 -20.90
C TYR A 80 -3.50 1.77 -20.79
N SER A 81 -2.72 1.68 -21.87
CA SER A 81 -1.43 2.35 -22.01
C SER A 81 -1.58 3.45 -23.05
N ILE A 82 -1.36 4.69 -22.64
CA ILE A 82 -1.61 5.88 -23.48
C ILE A 82 -0.31 6.66 -23.63
N VAL A 83 0.09 6.94 -24.87
CA VAL A 83 1.19 7.87 -25.17
C VAL A 83 0.62 9.28 -25.23
N ARG A 84 0.98 10.17 -24.29
CA ARG A 84 0.30 11.47 -24.17
C ARG A 84 0.52 12.42 -25.34
N SER A 85 1.68 12.32 -26.00
CA SER A 85 2.01 13.19 -27.13
C SER A 85 1.18 12.87 -28.38
N THR A 86 0.87 11.60 -28.62
CA THR A 86 0.13 11.15 -29.81
C THR A 86 -1.34 10.84 -29.51
N GLY A 87 -1.69 10.61 -28.24
CA GLY A 87 -3.00 10.10 -27.84
C GLY A 87 -3.21 8.62 -28.19
N GLU A 88 -2.19 7.93 -28.70
CA GLU A 88 -2.29 6.52 -29.04
C GLU A 88 -2.58 5.69 -27.78
N CYS A 89 -3.63 4.86 -27.86
CA CYS A 89 -4.09 4.04 -26.75
C CYS A 89 -4.01 2.57 -27.11
N LYS A 90 -3.25 1.81 -26.33
CA LYS A 90 -3.21 0.35 -26.37
C LYS A 90 -3.96 -0.22 -25.19
N VAL A 91 -4.90 -1.11 -25.46
CA VAL A 91 -5.66 -1.84 -24.43
C VAL A 91 -5.12 -3.26 -24.33
N SER A 92 -4.84 -3.71 -23.11
CA SER A 92 -4.38 -5.07 -22.84
C SER A 92 -5.15 -5.70 -21.67
N LYS A 93 -5.09 -7.03 -21.59
CA LYS A 93 -5.67 -7.80 -20.50
C LYS A 93 -4.81 -7.61 -19.24
N TYR A 94 -5.46 -7.45 -18.08
CA TYR A 94 -4.78 -7.30 -16.79
C TYR A 94 -5.42 -8.19 -15.72
N ASP A 95 -4.82 -9.35 -15.46
CA ASP A 95 -5.40 -10.38 -14.58
C ASP A 95 -4.81 -10.40 -13.16
N LYS A 96 -4.01 -9.39 -12.80
CA LYS A 96 -3.51 -9.31 -11.41
C LYS A 96 -4.67 -8.92 -10.49
N PRO A 97 -4.74 -9.51 -9.28
CA PRO A 97 -5.75 -9.12 -8.31
C PRO A 97 -5.51 -7.68 -7.84
N PHE A 98 -6.58 -7.00 -7.44
CA PHE A 98 -6.47 -5.72 -6.77
C PHE A 98 -5.88 -5.92 -5.37
N VAL A 99 -4.81 -5.18 -5.06
CA VAL A 99 -4.22 -5.14 -3.72
C VAL A 99 -4.41 -3.72 -3.19
N PRO A 100 -5.20 -3.53 -2.11
CA PRO A 100 -5.45 -2.21 -1.57
C PRO A 100 -4.19 -1.64 -0.94
N ALA A 101 -3.95 -0.34 -1.13
CA ALA A 101 -2.89 0.44 -0.48
C ALA A 101 -3.21 0.68 1.01
N GLN A 102 -3.25 -0.41 1.79
CA GLN A 102 -3.55 -0.41 3.22
C GLN A 102 -2.65 -1.38 3.97
N VAL A 103 -2.65 -1.28 5.30
CA VAL A 103 -2.02 -2.30 6.14
C VAL A 103 -3.01 -3.48 6.30
N PRO A 104 -2.59 -4.74 6.11
CA PRO A 104 -3.44 -5.91 6.38
C PRO A 104 -3.94 -5.93 7.83
N ASP A 105 -5.19 -6.35 8.05
CA ASP A 105 -5.82 -6.34 9.39
C ASP A 105 -5.10 -7.27 10.40
N ASN A 106 -4.41 -8.30 9.91
CA ASN A 106 -3.63 -9.26 10.68
C ASN A 106 -2.11 -9.01 10.59
N ALA A 107 -1.68 -7.82 10.17
CA ALA A 107 -0.26 -7.49 10.09
C ALA A 107 0.40 -7.43 11.47
N THR A 108 1.67 -7.82 11.52
CA THR A 108 2.51 -7.76 12.71
C THR A 108 3.11 -6.36 12.85
N PHE A 109 2.95 -5.74 14.01
CA PHE A 109 3.59 -4.46 14.32
C PHE A 109 5.11 -4.65 14.44
N VAL A 110 5.87 -3.82 13.71
CA VAL A 110 7.35 -3.88 13.70
C VAL A 110 7.93 -2.82 14.63
N GLY A 111 7.38 -1.61 14.60
CA GLY A 111 7.89 -0.50 15.39
C GLY A 111 7.32 0.84 14.93
N ASP A 112 7.65 1.90 15.66
CA ASP A 112 7.31 3.27 15.38
C ASP A 112 8.58 4.12 15.20
N ALA A 113 8.45 5.18 14.42
CA ALA A 113 9.54 6.10 14.16
C ALA A 113 9.02 7.52 13.90
N TYR A 114 9.92 8.48 14.01
CA TYR A 114 9.65 9.89 13.77
C TYR A 114 10.51 10.38 12.59
N PHE A 115 9.85 10.88 11.55
CA PHE A 115 10.50 11.45 10.39
C PHE A 115 10.47 12.97 10.45
N GLY A 116 11.63 13.64 10.43
CA GLY A 116 11.74 15.10 10.41
C GLY A 116 12.23 15.70 11.73
N LEU A 117 12.09 17.02 11.87
CA LEU A 117 12.56 17.77 13.04
C LEU A 117 11.51 17.82 14.15
N LYS A 118 11.96 18.05 15.39
CA LYS A 118 11.09 18.18 16.55
C LYS A 118 10.00 19.23 16.29
N ASN A 119 8.74 18.82 16.46
CA ASN A 119 7.51 19.62 16.25
C ASN A 119 7.09 19.90 14.79
N THR A 120 7.86 19.44 13.79
CA THR A 120 7.48 19.60 12.36
C THR A 120 7.51 18.28 11.58
N GLY A 121 7.97 17.20 12.20
CA GLY A 121 8.00 15.88 11.64
C GLY A 121 6.70 15.08 11.82
N LEU A 122 6.69 13.90 11.23
CA LEU A 122 5.58 12.96 11.20
C LEU A 122 5.95 11.69 11.97
N SER A 123 5.06 11.23 12.83
CA SER A 123 5.18 9.91 13.43
C SER A 123 4.56 8.87 12.49
N TYR A 124 5.25 7.77 12.26
CA TYR A 124 4.74 6.66 11.47
C TYR A 124 4.94 5.34 12.18
N LYS A 125 4.10 4.37 11.83
CA LYS A 125 4.11 3.00 12.37
C LYS A 125 4.38 2.04 11.22
N THR A 126 5.29 1.11 11.45
CA THR A 126 5.68 0.10 10.47
C THR A 126 5.03 -1.23 10.83
N TYR A 127 4.47 -1.88 9.82
CA TYR A 127 3.83 -3.18 9.93
C TYR A 127 4.38 -4.12 8.86
N TYR A 128 4.41 -5.41 9.16
CA TYR A 128 4.76 -6.47 8.21
C TYR A 128 3.60 -7.47 8.11
N GLY A 129 3.17 -7.78 6.90
CA GLY A 129 2.08 -8.73 6.66
C GLY A 129 1.84 -8.94 5.18
N THR A 130 0.95 -9.88 4.86
CA THR A 130 0.57 -10.23 3.50
C THR A 130 -0.93 -10.16 3.34
N PHE A 131 -1.39 -9.79 2.13
CA PHE A 131 -2.81 -9.90 1.80
C PHE A 131 -3.14 -11.34 1.38
N ALA A 132 -4.33 -11.83 1.74
CA ALA A 132 -4.77 -13.18 1.38
C ALA A 132 -4.74 -13.44 -0.13
N ALA A 133 -4.98 -12.42 -0.96
CA ALA A 133 -4.88 -12.50 -2.42
C ALA A 133 -3.45 -12.85 -2.90
N GLU A 134 -2.42 -12.48 -2.13
CA GLU A 134 -1.01 -12.73 -2.43
C GLU A 134 -0.56 -14.11 -1.91
N SER A 135 -1.08 -14.53 -0.75
CA SER A 135 -0.84 -15.87 -0.18
C SER A 135 -1.29 -17.02 -1.09
N SER A 136 -2.37 -16.84 -1.86
CA SER A 136 -2.87 -17.87 -2.77
C SER A 136 -1.93 -18.20 -3.94
N LYS A 137 -1.00 -17.30 -4.30
CA LYS A 137 0.00 -17.54 -5.34
C LYS A 137 1.28 -18.16 -4.80
N ALA A 138 1.62 -17.91 -3.53
CA ALA A 138 2.82 -18.48 -2.90
C ALA A 138 2.69 -19.99 -2.60
N SER A 139 1.47 -20.53 -2.51
CA SER A 139 1.24 -21.98 -2.33
C SER A 139 1.22 -22.79 -3.65
N ILE A 140 1.41 -22.15 -4.81
CA ILE A 140 1.41 -22.82 -6.13
C ILE A 140 2.82 -22.74 -6.79
N MET A 141 3.86 -22.44 -6.02
CA MET A 141 5.26 -22.61 -6.45
C MET A 141 6.00 -23.57 -5.53
#